data_AF-A0A4U7AV98-F1
#
_entry.id   AF-A0A4U7AV98-F1
#
_cell.length_a   1.000
_cell.length_b   1.000
_cell.length_c   1.000
_cell.angle_alpha   90.00
_cell.angle_beta   90.00
_cell.angle_gamma   90.00
#
_symmetry.space_group_name_H-M   'P 1'
#
loop_
_entity.id
_entity.type
_entity.pdbx_description
1 polymer ?
#
loop_
_entity_poly.entity_id
_entity_poly.type
_entity_poly.pdbx_seq_one_letter_code
_entity_poly.pdbx_strand_id
1 'polypeptide(L)'
;MSASASESSSTPSSQSSGSKRPLDPVFRNALRYTVSPREYELLHNYLLSKAPAPVHKRAPQPKRYEAMIRNGSEYNSASVRASLRVFVAIYTGFKGWEMISEKLLRRKRQGTSATTPPPPKGSNARVAASFSLILLFHRLLHRFFVRLRTSLLESSSAPFRDRNPRTTKALTSTLTPAIGAALSGLFLSVTPASPLRTTIAIYVLSRSLEFSCNALEESRTIFPNGRPSWFGSWLLMPVCYGQLLHAFVFDRDCFPSALGDFTMKRSPEYIRPRPTSYNPSLPYPGTYDIVDALASLAKFKWPTFTSPILVPSSTSKPPSSPSLSLVTPITSSAHPLTKYTSCALLHPSDPSCARTHLKYWLQSFPSTLRFITLIYSAFALVSFRRALADPSKFTAKLAERILRLSVFITGAIGTAWGSICLFNHVLPRTFLPTQRFFLSGMLGGSWAYVARRGERGNFLYCLRLSLDSVWKVGKKRGWWRGVAGGDVLLFTAALMVTGAVFERRRTAVRGPVVRKGLGWARGEGWRDGAVEEREKEE
;
A
#
# COMPACT_ATOMS: atom_id res chain seq x y z
N MET A 1 75.23 -24.72 -60.58
CA MET A 1 74.43 -23.92 -59.63
C MET A 1 73.62 -22.91 -60.41
N SER A 2 72.38 -22.68 -59.95
CA SER A 2 71.49 -21.56 -60.30
C SER A 2 70.77 -21.61 -61.64
N ALA A 3 69.57 -22.19 -61.59
CA ALA A 3 68.51 -21.99 -62.58
C ALA A 3 67.84 -20.63 -62.35
N SER A 4 67.66 -19.86 -63.43
CA SER A 4 66.82 -18.67 -63.51
C SER A 4 65.63 -19.00 -64.39
N ALA A 5 64.40 -18.73 -63.95
CA ALA A 5 63.25 -18.58 -64.84
C ALA A 5 62.05 -17.88 -64.18
N SER A 6 61.55 -16.89 -64.92
CA SER A 6 60.17 -16.42 -65.07
C SER A 6 59.46 -15.73 -63.90
N GLU A 7 59.41 -14.40 -63.96
CA GLU A 7 58.24 -13.61 -63.58
C GLU A 7 57.39 -13.34 -64.83
N SER A 8 56.16 -13.84 -64.85
CA SER A 8 55.11 -13.32 -65.73
C SER A 8 53.77 -13.30 -64.99
N SER A 9 53.08 -12.19 -65.20
CA SER A 9 51.82 -11.75 -64.63
C SER A 9 50.67 -12.75 -64.79
N SER A 10 49.94 -13.02 -63.70
CA SER A 10 48.56 -13.49 -63.76
C SER A 10 47.72 -12.88 -62.63
N THR A 11 46.72 -12.09 -63.02
CA THR A 11 45.60 -11.65 -62.20
C THR A 11 44.82 -12.84 -61.62
N PRO A 12 44.30 -12.72 -60.39
CA PRO A 12 43.06 -13.41 -60.03
C PRO A 12 41.97 -12.42 -59.60
N SER A 13 40.93 -12.38 -60.45
CA SER A 13 39.53 -12.59 -60.09
C SER A 13 38.95 -11.91 -58.84
N SER A 14 38.17 -10.85 -59.10
CA SER A 14 36.75 -10.75 -58.72
C SER A 14 36.29 -11.53 -57.47
N GLN A 15 36.65 -11.05 -56.27
CA GLN A 15 35.81 -11.32 -55.09
C GLN A 15 34.67 -10.31 -55.03
N SER A 16 33.50 -10.81 -55.43
CA SER A 16 32.17 -10.24 -55.29
C SER A 16 32.02 -9.26 -54.11
N SER A 17 31.90 -7.98 -54.45
CA SER A 17 31.28 -6.95 -53.63
C SER A 17 29.79 -7.27 -53.48
N GLY A 18 29.46 -8.23 -52.62
CA GLY A 18 28.09 -8.48 -52.19
C GLY A 18 27.54 -7.19 -51.58
N SER A 19 26.72 -6.47 -52.36
CA SER A 19 26.13 -5.20 -51.98
C SER A 19 25.50 -5.33 -50.60
N LYS A 20 26.07 -4.65 -49.60
CA LYS A 20 25.44 -4.50 -48.29
C LYS A 20 24.20 -3.64 -48.50
N ARG A 21 23.06 -4.26 -48.80
CA ARG A 21 21.78 -3.55 -48.77
C ARG A 21 21.67 -2.88 -47.40
N PRO A 22 21.55 -1.54 -47.33
CA PRO A 22 21.27 -0.89 -46.06
C PRO A 22 20.00 -1.50 -45.50
N LEU A 23 20.05 -1.92 -44.24
CA LEU A 23 18.89 -2.45 -43.55
C LEU A 23 17.75 -1.45 -43.68
N ASP A 24 16.57 -1.95 -44.02
CA ASP A 24 15.35 -1.16 -44.08
C ASP A 24 15.22 -0.34 -42.78
N PRO A 25 15.10 1.00 -42.85
CA PRO A 25 14.99 1.86 -41.68
C PRO A 25 13.84 1.46 -40.76
N VAL A 26 12.74 0.92 -41.32
CA VAL A 26 11.59 0.44 -40.54
C VAL A 26 11.98 -0.77 -39.72
N PHE A 27 12.61 -1.77 -40.34
CA PHE A 27 13.09 -2.97 -39.67
C PHE A 27 14.15 -2.67 -38.60
N ARG A 28 15.09 -1.77 -38.91
CA ARG A 28 16.10 -1.29 -37.95
C ARG A 28 15.46 -0.63 -36.73
N ASN A 29 14.45 0.21 -36.93
CA ASN A 29 13.72 0.84 -35.84
C ASN A 29 12.90 -0.19 -35.05
N ALA A 30 12.24 -1.13 -35.71
CA ALA A 30 11.51 -2.21 -35.05
C ALA A 30 12.43 -3.01 -34.10
N LEU A 31 13.60 -3.45 -34.57
CA LEU A 31 14.59 -4.17 -33.75
C LEU A 31 15.06 -3.31 -32.56
N ARG A 32 15.30 -2.03 -32.80
CA ARG A 32 15.76 -1.08 -31.78
C ARG A 32 14.77 -0.92 -30.62
N TYR A 33 13.48 -0.87 -30.93
CA TYR A 33 12.42 -0.66 -29.94
C TYR A 33 11.91 -1.97 -29.31
N THR A 34 12.27 -3.13 -29.85
CA THR A 34 11.80 -4.44 -29.35
C THR A 34 12.86 -5.16 -28.51
N VAL A 35 14.11 -5.26 -28.98
CA VAL A 35 15.14 -6.11 -28.35
C VAL A 35 16.38 -5.29 -27.98
N SER A 36 16.86 -5.46 -26.75
CA SER A 36 18.13 -4.84 -26.31
C SER A 36 19.37 -5.60 -26.76
N PRO A 37 20.52 -4.93 -26.91
CA PRO A 37 21.77 -5.60 -27.28
C PRO A 37 22.10 -6.78 -26.35
N ARG A 38 21.90 -6.61 -25.03
CA ARG A 38 22.10 -7.67 -24.03
C ARG A 38 21.10 -8.81 -24.15
N GLU A 39 19.82 -8.52 -24.44
CA GLU A 39 18.83 -9.57 -24.68
C GLU A 39 19.12 -10.32 -25.98
N TYR A 40 19.58 -9.61 -27.01
CA TYR A 40 20.00 -10.23 -28.26
C TYR A 40 21.21 -11.14 -28.03
N GLU A 41 22.19 -10.74 -27.23
CA GLU A 41 23.32 -11.59 -26.85
C GLU A 41 22.87 -12.88 -26.14
N LEU A 42 21.93 -12.78 -25.20
CA LEU A 42 21.36 -13.96 -24.54
C LEU A 42 20.56 -14.84 -25.51
N LEU A 43 19.74 -14.23 -26.38
CA LEU A 43 19.00 -14.95 -27.42
C LEU A 43 19.94 -15.60 -28.42
N HIS A 44 21.04 -14.93 -28.78
CA HIS A 44 22.07 -15.47 -29.66
C HIS A 44 22.73 -16.68 -29.03
N ASN A 45 23.13 -16.60 -27.75
CA ASN A 45 23.69 -17.74 -27.02
C ASN A 45 22.68 -18.90 -26.89
N TYR A 46 21.40 -18.60 -26.66
CA TYR A 46 20.35 -19.60 -26.63
C TYR A 46 20.15 -20.26 -28.00
N LEU A 47 20.12 -19.47 -29.08
CA LEU A 47 20.04 -19.97 -30.46
C LEU A 47 21.25 -20.85 -30.79
N LEU A 48 22.46 -20.46 -30.37
CA LEU A 48 23.66 -21.28 -30.55
C LEU A 48 23.55 -22.63 -29.81
N SER A 49 22.90 -22.67 -28.65
CA SER A 49 22.76 -23.91 -27.87
C SER A 49 21.69 -24.89 -28.39
N LYS A 50 20.67 -24.43 -29.12
CA LYS A 50 19.49 -25.25 -29.47
C LYS A 50 19.08 -25.26 -30.93
N ALA A 51 19.58 -24.34 -31.77
CA ALA A 51 19.10 -24.21 -33.14
C ALA A 51 19.90 -25.08 -34.15
N PRO A 52 19.31 -25.46 -35.29
CA PRO A 52 20.02 -26.13 -36.38
C PRO A 52 21.07 -25.22 -37.05
N ALA A 53 22.22 -25.78 -37.45
CA ALA A 53 23.35 -25.11 -38.12
C ALA A 53 23.02 -24.01 -39.18
N PRO A 54 21.99 -24.12 -40.04
CA PRO A 54 21.63 -23.05 -40.99
C PRO A 54 21.17 -21.74 -40.33
N VAL A 55 20.61 -21.80 -39.11
CA VAL A 55 20.16 -20.61 -38.37
C VAL A 55 21.34 -19.86 -37.76
N HIS A 56 22.39 -20.58 -37.36
CA HIS A 56 23.64 -20.00 -36.82
C HIS A 56 24.32 -19.08 -37.83
N LYS A 57 24.35 -19.51 -39.10
CA LYS A 57 24.99 -18.75 -40.20
C LYS A 57 24.22 -17.49 -40.59
N ARG A 58 22.92 -17.40 -40.27
CA ARG A 58 22.05 -16.25 -40.59
C ARG A 58 21.92 -15.23 -39.44
N ALA A 59 22.17 -15.63 -38.20
CA ALA A 59 22.07 -14.73 -37.06
C ALA A 59 23.28 -13.76 -37.01
N PRO A 60 23.06 -12.42 -37.02
CA PRO A 60 24.17 -11.47 -36.91
C PRO A 60 24.89 -11.62 -35.56
N GLN A 61 26.21 -11.48 -35.55
CA GLN A 61 26.98 -11.49 -34.30
C GLN A 61 26.54 -10.34 -33.37
N PRO A 62 26.58 -10.50 -32.03
CA PRO A 62 26.11 -9.49 -31.08
C PRO A 62 26.73 -8.09 -31.28
N LYS A 63 28.04 -8.00 -31.53
CA LYS A 63 28.74 -6.74 -31.83
C LYS A 63 28.22 -6.08 -33.11
N ARG A 64 27.91 -6.89 -34.13
CA ARG A 64 27.34 -6.41 -35.39
C ARG A 64 25.89 -5.95 -35.20
N TYR A 65 25.12 -6.66 -34.37
CA TYR A 65 23.76 -6.26 -33.98
C TYR A 65 23.73 -4.92 -33.25
N GLU A 66 24.64 -4.72 -32.30
CA GLU A 66 24.79 -3.45 -31.58
C GLU A 66 25.13 -2.31 -32.54
N ALA A 67 26.10 -2.52 -33.45
CA ALA A 67 26.48 -1.53 -34.46
C ALA A 67 25.32 -1.19 -35.42
N MET A 68 24.48 -2.16 -35.79
CA MET A 68 23.31 -1.94 -36.66
C MET A 68 22.23 -1.08 -36.00
N ILE A 69 22.09 -1.16 -34.68
CA ILE A 69 21.02 -0.48 -33.93
C ILE A 69 21.49 0.85 -33.32
N ARG A 70 22.80 1.06 -33.19
CA ARG A 70 23.38 2.29 -32.65
C ARG A 70 22.90 3.51 -33.45
N ASN A 71 22.23 4.42 -32.75
CA ASN A 71 21.78 5.73 -33.24
C ASN A 71 21.66 6.67 -32.02
N GLY A 72 21.87 7.98 -32.19
CA GLY A 72 22.05 8.96 -31.10
C GLY A 72 20.94 9.13 -30.05
N SER A 73 19.87 8.33 -30.08
CA SER A 73 18.73 8.39 -29.14
C SER A 73 18.52 7.10 -28.32
N GLU A 74 19.59 6.41 -27.92
CA GLU A 74 19.53 5.14 -27.18
C GLU A 74 18.61 5.17 -25.95
N TYR A 75 18.60 6.28 -25.20
CA TYR A 75 17.73 6.49 -24.05
C TYR A 75 16.23 6.42 -24.40
N ASN A 76 15.80 6.95 -25.55
CA ASN A 76 14.38 6.92 -25.93
C ASN A 76 13.96 5.49 -26.27
N SER A 77 14.78 4.76 -27.03
CA SER A 77 14.55 3.33 -27.29
C SER A 77 14.58 2.47 -26.01
N ALA A 78 15.46 2.78 -25.06
CA ALA A 78 15.51 2.10 -23.77
C ALA A 78 14.25 2.38 -22.92
N SER A 79 13.73 3.61 -22.98
CA SER A 79 12.50 4.02 -22.27
C SER A 79 11.27 3.29 -22.81
N VAL A 80 11.11 3.23 -24.13
CA VAL A 80 10.01 2.50 -24.80
C VAL A 80 10.08 1.00 -24.51
N ARG A 81 11.27 0.39 -24.57
CA ARG A 81 11.43 -1.03 -24.19
C ARG A 81 11.03 -1.28 -22.73
N ALA A 82 11.47 -0.41 -21.82
CA ALA A 82 11.14 -0.56 -20.40
C ALA A 82 9.64 -0.43 -20.15
N SER A 83 8.97 0.54 -20.77
CA SER A 83 7.51 0.70 -20.65
C SER A 83 6.75 -0.49 -21.24
N LEU A 84 7.17 -1.02 -22.39
CA LEU A 84 6.58 -2.23 -22.98
C LEU A 84 6.74 -3.44 -22.06
N ARG A 85 7.90 -3.63 -21.44
CA ARG A 85 8.11 -4.70 -20.46
C ARG A 85 7.22 -4.55 -19.23
N VAL A 86 7.05 -3.33 -18.71
CA VAL A 86 6.12 -3.05 -17.61
C VAL A 86 4.68 -3.38 -18.01
N PHE A 87 4.27 -3.00 -19.22
CA PHE A 87 2.94 -3.35 -19.74
C PHE A 87 2.72 -4.87 -19.73
N VAL A 88 3.64 -5.62 -20.35
CA VAL A 88 3.53 -7.09 -20.43
C VAL A 88 3.54 -7.72 -19.05
N ALA A 89 4.45 -7.32 -18.16
CA ALA A 89 4.57 -7.88 -16.81
C ALA A 89 3.33 -7.62 -15.95
N ILE A 90 2.79 -6.40 -15.99
CA ILE A 90 1.58 -6.06 -15.23
C ILE A 90 0.36 -6.78 -15.82
N TYR A 91 0.23 -6.79 -17.15
CA TYR A 91 -0.91 -7.43 -17.82
C TYR A 91 -0.96 -8.94 -17.55
N THR A 92 0.18 -9.64 -17.72
CA THR A 92 0.26 -11.08 -17.44
C THR A 92 0.11 -11.38 -15.95
N GLY A 93 0.62 -10.53 -15.07
CA GLY A 93 0.44 -10.63 -13.62
C GLY A 93 -1.03 -10.57 -13.21
N PHE A 94 -1.77 -9.55 -13.68
CA PHE A 94 -3.19 -9.44 -13.39
C PHE A 94 -4.01 -10.57 -14.02
N LYS A 95 -3.71 -10.96 -15.27
CA LYS A 95 -4.41 -12.07 -15.93
C LYS A 95 -4.13 -13.41 -15.26
N GLY A 96 -2.90 -13.66 -14.84
CA GLY A 96 -2.51 -14.82 -14.07
C GLY A 96 -3.21 -14.86 -12.71
N TRP A 97 -3.31 -13.71 -12.02
CA TRP A 97 -4.04 -13.60 -10.76
C TRP A 97 -5.53 -13.91 -10.93
N GLU A 98 -6.19 -13.40 -11.97
CA GLU A 98 -7.58 -13.76 -12.28
C GLU A 98 -7.74 -15.27 -12.43
N MET A 99 -6.91 -15.92 -13.26
CA MET A 99 -6.97 -17.36 -13.49
C MET A 99 -6.73 -18.19 -12.21
N ILE A 100 -5.78 -17.77 -11.37
CA ILE A 100 -5.46 -18.42 -10.10
C ILE A 100 -6.63 -18.24 -9.12
N SER A 101 -7.15 -17.02 -9.01
CA SER A 101 -8.25 -16.68 -8.10
C SER A 101 -9.52 -17.41 -8.49
N GLU A 102 -9.85 -17.53 -9.77
CA GLU A 102 -11.00 -18.30 -10.25
C GLU A 102 -10.87 -19.79 -9.91
N LYS A 103 -9.68 -20.37 -10.08
CA LYS A 103 -9.41 -21.78 -9.72
C LYS A 103 -9.49 -22.02 -8.21
N LEU A 104 -8.91 -21.14 -7.39
CA LEU A 104 -8.95 -21.23 -5.93
C LEU A 104 -10.36 -20.97 -5.36
N LEU A 105 -11.08 -19.99 -5.92
CA LEU A 105 -12.43 -19.64 -5.49
C LEU A 105 -13.46 -20.66 -5.97
N ARG A 106 -13.31 -21.30 -7.14
CA ARG A 106 -14.17 -22.44 -7.54
C ARG A 106 -14.16 -23.56 -6.51
N ARG A 107 -13.04 -23.77 -5.81
CA ARG A 107 -12.93 -24.76 -4.71
C ARG A 107 -13.65 -24.35 -3.42
N LYS A 108 -13.99 -23.06 -3.26
CA LYS A 108 -14.65 -22.49 -2.07
C LYS A 108 -16.11 -22.08 -2.33
N ARG A 109 -16.54 -21.98 -3.59
CA ARG A 109 -17.84 -21.40 -4.00
C ARG A 109 -19.02 -22.36 -4.02
N GLN A 110 -18.94 -23.54 -3.39
CA GLN A 110 -20.11 -24.41 -3.21
C GLN A 110 -21.16 -23.86 -2.22
N GLY A 111 -21.01 -22.65 -1.65
CA GLY A 111 -21.94 -22.16 -0.63
C GLY A 111 -22.33 -20.68 -0.60
N THR A 112 -21.83 -19.79 -1.46
CA THR A 112 -22.28 -18.37 -1.44
C THR A 112 -22.15 -17.65 -2.79
N SER A 113 -23.29 -17.22 -3.33
CA SER A 113 -23.44 -16.39 -4.52
C SER A 113 -23.24 -14.91 -4.19
N ALA A 114 -21.99 -14.44 -4.19
CA ALA A 114 -21.72 -13.01 -4.14
C ALA A 114 -21.76 -12.38 -5.54
N THR A 115 -22.74 -11.51 -5.75
CA THR A 115 -23.04 -10.68 -6.93
C THR A 115 -22.05 -9.51 -7.01
N THR A 116 -20.84 -9.74 -7.53
CA THR A 116 -19.97 -8.63 -7.95
C THR A 116 -20.10 -8.49 -9.47
N PRO A 117 -20.46 -7.31 -10.01
CA PRO A 117 -20.53 -7.12 -11.44
C PRO A 117 -19.15 -7.39 -12.07
N PRO A 118 -19.10 -8.03 -13.26
CA PRO A 118 -17.84 -8.28 -13.93
C PRO A 118 -17.11 -6.95 -14.18
N PRO A 119 -15.78 -6.90 -14.01
CA PRO A 119 -15.02 -5.71 -14.33
C PRO A 119 -15.24 -5.32 -15.80
N PRO A 120 -15.23 -4.01 -16.13
CA PRO A 120 -15.42 -3.56 -17.50
C PRO A 120 -14.38 -4.20 -18.43
N LYS A 121 -14.80 -4.52 -19.67
CA LYS A 121 -13.95 -5.17 -20.67
C LYS A 121 -12.62 -4.40 -20.81
N GLY A 122 -11.50 -5.12 -20.67
CA GLY A 122 -10.16 -4.55 -20.81
C GLY A 122 -9.61 -3.80 -19.59
N SER A 123 -10.22 -3.91 -18.39
CA SER A 123 -9.74 -3.26 -17.16
C SER A 123 -8.23 -3.50 -16.90
N ASN A 124 -7.77 -4.75 -16.97
CA ASN A 124 -6.36 -5.08 -16.72
C ASN A 124 -5.41 -4.49 -17.77
N ALA A 125 -5.83 -4.44 -19.03
CA ALA A 125 -5.06 -3.81 -20.09
C ALA A 125 -4.94 -2.29 -19.86
N ARG A 126 -6.02 -1.65 -19.39
CA ARG A 126 -6.01 -0.22 -19.01
C ARG A 126 -5.09 0.07 -17.83
N VAL A 127 -5.11 -0.78 -16.80
CA VAL A 127 -4.17 -0.70 -15.66
C VAL A 127 -2.73 -0.84 -16.15
N ALA A 128 -2.43 -1.88 -16.93
CA ALA A 128 -1.09 -2.11 -17.48
C ALA A 128 -0.62 -0.94 -18.37
N ALA A 129 -1.51 -0.42 -19.23
CA ALA A 129 -1.25 0.75 -20.07
C ALA A 129 -0.96 1.98 -19.23
N SER A 130 -1.74 2.23 -18.17
CA SER A 130 -1.55 3.35 -17.26
C SER A 130 -0.14 3.36 -16.66
N PHE A 131 0.30 2.25 -16.05
CA PHE A 131 1.64 2.18 -15.44
C PHE A 131 2.78 2.26 -16.47
N SER A 132 2.58 1.67 -17.65
CA SER A 132 3.52 1.78 -18.77
C SER A 132 3.67 3.22 -19.26
N LEU A 133 2.56 3.93 -19.44
CA LEU A 133 2.54 5.35 -19.84
C LEU A 133 3.14 6.24 -18.75
N ILE A 134 2.81 6.02 -17.48
CA ILE A 134 3.41 6.73 -16.34
C ILE A 134 4.94 6.60 -16.44
N LEU A 135 5.48 5.39 -16.59
CA LEU A 135 6.93 5.19 -16.67
C LEU A 135 7.56 5.84 -17.91
N LEU A 136 6.95 5.65 -19.09
CA LEU A 136 7.45 6.19 -20.35
C LEU A 136 7.54 7.72 -20.28
N PHE A 137 6.43 8.37 -19.93
CA PHE A 137 6.38 9.82 -19.84
C PHE A 137 7.19 10.34 -18.66
N HIS A 138 7.31 9.61 -17.55
CA HIS A 138 8.20 10.01 -16.46
C HIS A 138 9.63 10.17 -16.95
N ARG A 139 10.15 9.18 -17.70
CA ARG A 139 11.49 9.23 -18.29
C ARG A 139 11.66 10.34 -19.33
N LEU A 140 10.72 10.43 -20.27
CA LEU A 140 10.78 11.43 -21.34
C LEU A 140 10.70 12.85 -20.79
N LEU A 141 9.76 13.12 -19.89
CA LEU A 141 9.61 14.44 -19.26
C LEU A 141 10.80 14.76 -18.38
N HIS A 142 11.28 13.82 -17.56
CA HIS A 142 12.48 14.05 -16.74
C HIS A 142 13.67 14.46 -17.62
N ARG A 143 13.95 13.71 -18.69
CA ARG A 143 15.04 14.03 -19.63
C ARG A 143 14.82 15.36 -20.34
N PHE A 144 13.59 15.64 -20.76
CA PHE A 144 13.24 16.91 -21.41
C PHE A 144 13.53 18.09 -20.49
N PHE A 145 13.07 18.05 -19.24
CA PHE A 145 13.31 19.13 -18.28
C PHE A 145 14.77 19.24 -17.84
N VAL A 146 15.51 18.13 -17.74
CA VAL A 146 16.97 18.20 -17.53
C VAL A 146 17.64 18.94 -18.69
N ARG A 147 17.31 18.59 -19.94
CA ARG A 147 17.88 19.23 -21.14
C ARG A 147 17.46 20.69 -21.29
N LEU A 148 16.20 20.99 -20.99
CA LEU A 148 15.69 22.35 -21.00
C LEU A 148 16.43 23.20 -19.97
N ARG A 149 16.62 22.68 -18.75
CA ARG A 149 17.40 23.35 -17.71
C ARG A 149 18.83 23.61 -18.15
N THR A 150 19.52 22.62 -18.74
CA THR A 150 20.90 22.82 -19.22
C THR A 150 20.98 23.86 -20.33
N SER A 151 20.03 23.84 -21.27
CA SER A 151 19.97 24.83 -22.36
C SER A 151 19.67 26.25 -21.87
N LEU A 152 18.82 26.41 -20.84
CA LEU A 152 18.51 27.70 -20.22
C LEU A 152 19.63 28.22 -19.29
N LEU A 153 20.55 27.36 -18.87
CA LEU A 153 21.73 27.78 -18.10
C LEU A 153 22.87 28.24 -19.00
N GLU A 154 22.88 27.80 -20.26
CA GLU A 154 23.88 28.18 -21.26
C GLU A 154 23.88 29.70 -21.54
N SER A 155 25.06 30.26 -21.80
CA SER A 155 25.25 31.71 -22.01
C SER A 155 24.45 32.25 -23.20
N SER A 156 24.24 31.43 -24.23
CA SER A 156 23.44 31.74 -25.43
C SER A 156 21.97 32.08 -25.11
N SER A 157 21.46 31.62 -23.96
CA SER A 157 20.07 31.81 -23.54
C SER A 157 19.85 33.03 -22.63
N ALA A 158 20.89 33.82 -22.33
CA ALA A 158 20.80 35.06 -21.56
C ALA A 158 19.63 35.99 -21.95
N PRO A 159 19.37 36.32 -23.24
CA PRO A 159 18.28 37.22 -23.61
C PRO A 159 16.88 36.68 -23.23
N PHE A 160 16.69 35.36 -23.21
CA PHE A 160 15.44 34.76 -22.73
C PHE A 160 15.28 34.92 -21.21
N ARG A 161 16.39 34.80 -20.46
CA ARG A 161 16.39 34.93 -19.00
C ARG A 161 16.04 36.33 -18.55
N ASP A 162 16.61 37.33 -19.21
CA ASP A 162 16.40 38.73 -18.89
C ASP A 162 14.97 39.16 -19.24
N ARG A 163 14.42 38.64 -20.34
CA ARG A 163 13.03 38.90 -20.75
C ARG A 163 12.00 38.27 -19.81
N ASN A 164 12.30 37.10 -19.23
CA ASN A 164 11.34 36.36 -18.39
C ASN A 164 11.99 35.84 -17.10
N PRO A 165 12.19 36.70 -16.08
CA PRO A 165 12.93 36.32 -14.88
C PRO A 165 12.20 35.26 -14.03
N ARG A 166 10.86 35.35 -13.92
CA ARG A 166 10.05 34.43 -13.10
C ARG A 166 10.01 33.02 -13.69
N THR A 167 9.74 32.89 -14.99
CA THR A 167 9.67 31.59 -15.67
C THR A 167 11.05 30.94 -15.72
N THR A 168 12.09 31.73 -15.97
CA THR A 168 13.48 31.26 -15.92
C THR A 168 13.82 30.69 -14.56
N LYS A 169 13.55 31.42 -13.46
CA LYS A 169 13.79 30.92 -12.10
C LYS A 169 13.05 29.62 -11.81
N ALA A 170 11.82 29.49 -12.31
CA ALA A 170 11.04 28.26 -12.16
C ALA A 170 11.60 27.10 -12.99
N LEU A 171 12.08 27.35 -14.22
CA LEU A 171 12.58 26.32 -15.12
C LEU A 171 14.04 25.91 -14.84
N THR A 172 14.85 26.78 -14.25
CA THR A 172 16.24 26.50 -13.89
C THR A 172 16.42 25.90 -12.50
N SER A 173 15.35 25.84 -11.69
CA SER A 173 15.35 25.20 -10.38
C SER A 173 15.78 23.73 -10.47
N THR A 174 16.46 23.25 -9.43
CA THR A 174 16.91 21.86 -9.33
C THR A 174 15.75 20.87 -9.27
N LEU A 175 14.59 21.32 -8.76
CA LEU A 175 13.40 20.48 -8.60
C LEU A 175 12.57 20.35 -9.89
N THR A 176 12.80 21.20 -10.89
CA THR A 176 11.99 21.27 -12.12
C THR A 176 11.93 19.93 -12.86
N PRO A 177 13.04 19.19 -13.05
CA PRO A 177 12.97 17.88 -13.69
C PRO A 177 12.13 16.86 -12.92
N ALA A 178 12.21 16.85 -11.58
CA ALA A 178 11.43 15.97 -10.75
C ALA A 178 9.92 16.32 -10.77
N ILE A 179 9.61 17.61 -10.70
CA ILE A 179 8.23 18.13 -10.75
C ILE A 179 7.62 17.87 -12.14
N GLY A 180 8.35 18.17 -13.20
CA GLY A 180 7.91 17.95 -14.57
C GLY A 180 7.70 16.47 -14.88
N ALA A 181 8.57 15.59 -14.39
CA ALA A 181 8.40 14.15 -14.52
C ALA A 181 7.17 13.63 -13.77
N ALA A 182 6.78 14.26 -12.67
CA ALA A 182 5.61 13.85 -11.89
C ALA A 182 4.28 14.07 -12.65
N LEU A 183 4.23 14.96 -13.65
CA LEU A 183 3.05 15.13 -14.53
C LEU A 183 2.68 13.84 -15.27
N SER A 184 3.62 12.88 -15.42
CA SER A 184 3.29 11.55 -15.94
C SER A 184 2.26 10.83 -15.06
N GLY A 185 2.10 11.22 -13.78
CA GLY A 185 1.08 10.70 -12.89
C GLY A 185 -0.36 10.94 -13.36
N LEU A 186 -0.59 11.90 -14.27
CA LEU A 186 -1.89 12.14 -14.90
C LEU A 186 -2.37 10.93 -15.72
N PHE A 187 -1.46 10.08 -16.21
CA PHE A 187 -1.79 8.82 -16.90
C PHE A 187 -2.40 7.76 -15.96
N LEU A 188 -2.49 8.01 -14.65
CA LEU A 188 -3.33 7.22 -13.75
C LEU A 188 -4.82 7.34 -14.11
N SER A 189 -5.23 8.38 -14.83
CA SER A 189 -6.60 8.53 -15.35
C SER A 189 -7.02 7.41 -16.32
N VAL A 190 -6.07 6.77 -17.00
CA VAL A 190 -6.32 5.62 -17.90
C VAL A 190 -6.83 4.42 -17.10
N THR A 191 -6.45 4.29 -15.83
CA THR A 191 -6.96 3.26 -14.93
C THR A 191 -8.43 3.53 -14.64
N PRO A 192 -9.32 2.52 -14.80
CA PRO A 192 -10.74 2.69 -14.50
C PRO A 192 -10.95 3.15 -13.05
N ALA A 193 -11.98 3.97 -12.83
CA ALA A 193 -12.37 4.42 -11.50
C ALA A 193 -12.75 3.22 -10.64
N SER A 194 -11.79 2.74 -9.85
CA SER A 194 -11.86 1.50 -9.09
C SER A 194 -11.21 1.70 -7.73
N PRO A 195 -11.56 0.88 -6.72
CA PRO A 195 -10.93 0.95 -5.39
C PRO A 195 -9.40 0.83 -5.43
N LEU A 196 -8.87 0.12 -6.43
CA LEU A 196 -7.43 -0.02 -6.67
C LEU A 196 -6.77 1.33 -6.95
N ARG A 197 -7.39 2.17 -7.79
CA ARG A 197 -6.85 3.51 -8.14
C ARG A 197 -6.73 4.40 -6.91
N THR A 198 -7.78 4.42 -6.08
CA THR A 198 -7.79 5.16 -4.81
C THR A 198 -6.76 4.61 -3.83
N THR A 199 -6.62 3.28 -3.74
CA THR A 199 -5.63 2.63 -2.86
C THR A 199 -4.20 2.99 -3.26
N ILE A 200 -3.89 3.04 -4.57
CA ILE A 200 -2.58 3.48 -5.07
C ILE A 200 -2.33 4.95 -4.72
N ALA A 201 -3.31 5.82 -4.92
CA ALA A 201 -3.18 7.25 -4.59
C ALA A 201 -2.89 7.45 -3.09
N ILE A 202 -3.64 6.79 -2.20
CA ILE A 202 -3.42 6.83 -0.75
C ILE A 202 -2.06 6.23 -0.38
N TYR A 203 -1.64 5.14 -1.05
CA TYR A 203 -0.34 4.54 -0.83
C TYR A 203 0.79 5.51 -1.16
N VAL A 204 0.81 6.10 -2.35
CA VAL A 204 1.86 7.04 -2.77
C VAL A 204 1.81 8.31 -1.93
N LEU A 205 0.63 8.83 -1.58
CA LEU A 205 0.47 9.93 -0.63
C LEU A 205 1.16 9.61 0.70
N SER A 206 0.82 8.48 1.32
CA SER A 206 1.40 8.09 2.61
C SER A 206 2.93 7.96 2.56
N ARG A 207 3.47 7.47 1.44
CA ARG A 207 4.92 7.34 1.23
C ARG A 207 5.58 8.70 1.02
N SER A 208 4.94 9.59 0.24
CA SER A 208 5.42 10.95 0.03
C SER A 208 5.51 11.75 1.33
N LEU A 209 4.49 11.64 2.20
CA LEU A 209 4.49 12.26 3.52
C LEU A 209 5.55 11.66 4.43
N GLU A 210 5.70 10.32 4.43
CA GLU A 210 6.76 9.64 5.16
C GLU A 210 8.16 10.13 4.73
N PHE A 211 8.42 10.23 3.44
CA PHE A 211 9.72 10.70 2.94
C PHE A 211 9.96 12.17 3.26
N SER A 212 8.92 12.99 3.18
CA SER A 212 8.99 14.41 3.54
C SER A 212 9.32 14.57 5.02
N CYS A 213 8.64 13.84 5.91
CA CYS A 213 8.95 13.85 7.33
C CYS A 213 10.38 13.38 7.60
N ASN A 214 10.86 12.34 6.92
CA ASN A 214 12.24 11.89 7.07
C ASN A 214 13.25 12.95 6.60
N ALA A 215 12.98 13.64 5.47
CA ALA A 215 13.84 14.69 4.96
C ALA A 215 13.87 15.92 5.89
N LEU A 216 12.74 16.25 6.50
CA LEU A 216 12.64 17.31 7.51
C LEU A 216 13.33 16.94 8.84
N GLU A 217 13.31 15.66 9.21
CA GLU A 217 14.04 15.13 10.36
C GLU A 217 15.56 15.15 10.12
N GLU A 218 16.01 14.69 8.95
CA GLU A 218 17.44 14.70 8.57
C GLU A 218 17.98 16.13 8.39
N SER A 219 17.13 17.10 8.07
CA SER A 219 17.54 18.52 7.98
C SER A 219 17.57 19.23 9.32
N ARG A 220 17.24 18.52 10.42
CA ARG A 220 17.08 19.08 11.78
C ARG A 220 16.08 20.25 11.84
N THR A 221 15.17 20.35 10.88
CA THR A 221 14.16 21.43 10.82
C THR A 221 13.05 21.18 11.86
N ILE A 222 12.59 19.93 12.00
CA ILE A 222 11.54 19.55 12.97
C ILE A 222 12.13 19.30 14.36
N PHE A 223 13.32 18.69 14.42
CA PHE A 223 13.97 18.31 15.66
C PHE A 223 15.42 18.82 15.69
N PRO A 224 15.64 20.09 16.10
CA PRO A 224 16.99 20.67 16.17
C PRO A 224 17.92 19.88 17.09
N ASN A 225 17.39 19.45 18.25
CA ASN A 225 18.13 18.73 19.30
C ASN A 225 18.00 17.19 19.19
N GLY A 226 17.60 16.69 18.03
CA GLY A 226 17.31 15.26 17.82
C GLY A 226 15.91 14.84 18.27
N ARG A 227 15.51 13.65 17.84
CA ARG A 227 14.15 13.13 18.01
C ARG A 227 13.88 12.73 19.48
N PRO A 228 12.78 13.20 20.11
CA PRO A 228 12.40 12.75 21.44
C PRO A 228 12.14 11.24 21.48
N SER A 229 12.53 10.59 22.58
CA SER A 229 12.44 9.12 22.75
C SER A 229 10.99 8.59 22.78
N TRP A 230 10.02 9.43 23.16
CA TRP A 230 8.60 9.12 23.14
C TRP A 230 7.98 9.33 21.75
N PHE A 231 8.58 10.15 20.88
CA PHE A 231 8.01 10.51 19.59
C PHE A 231 8.30 9.44 18.52
N GLY A 232 7.26 8.80 18.00
CA GLY A 232 7.42 7.78 16.98
C GLY A 232 6.15 7.53 16.17
N SER A 233 6.26 6.66 15.16
CA SER A 233 5.15 6.29 14.28
C SER A 233 3.95 5.65 15.01
N TRP A 234 4.15 5.19 16.25
CA TRP A 234 3.08 4.65 17.08
C TRP A 234 2.03 5.71 17.46
N LEU A 235 2.40 7.00 17.52
CA LEU A 235 1.49 8.12 17.82
C LEU A 235 0.40 8.31 16.77
N LEU A 236 0.57 7.75 15.57
CA LEU A 236 -0.47 7.73 14.54
C LEU A 236 -1.64 6.82 14.96
N MET A 237 -1.38 5.78 15.74
CA MET A 237 -2.34 4.71 16.02
C MET A 237 -3.53 5.16 16.87
N PRO A 238 -3.37 5.98 17.94
CA PRO A 238 -4.53 6.55 18.63
C PRO A 238 -5.52 7.22 17.68
N VAL A 239 -5.06 8.13 16.82
CA VAL A 239 -5.94 8.83 15.87
C VAL A 239 -6.54 7.88 14.84
N CYS A 240 -5.74 6.95 14.30
CA CYS A 240 -6.20 5.99 13.31
C CYS A 240 -7.29 5.07 13.86
N TYR A 241 -7.05 4.47 15.03
CA TYR A 241 -7.99 3.57 15.67
C TYR A 241 -9.22 4.29 16.21
N GLY A 242 -9.07 5.54 16.70
CA GLY A 242 -10.19 6.39 17.08
C GLY A 242 -11.17 6.57 15.93
N GLN A 243 -10.64 6.98 14.77
CA GLN A 243 -11.48 7.15 13.60
C GLN A 243 -12.03 5.83 13.04
N LEU A 244 -11.21 4.78 13.01
CA LEU A 244 -11.65 3.48 12.53
C LEU A 244 -12.77 2.90 13.41
N LEU A 245 -12.69 3.02 14.73
CA LEU A 245 -13.74 2.55 15.63
C LEU A 245 -15.01 3.40 15.51
N HIS A 246 -14.87 4.72 15.40
CA HIS A 246 -16.02 5.60 15.17
C HIS A 246 -16.72 5.28 13.84
N ALA A 247 -15.97 5.09 12.76
CA ALA A 247 -16.51 4.66 11.47
C ALA A 247 -17.14 3.25 11.55
N PHE A 248 -16.50 2.32 12.26
CA PHE A 248 -17.04 0.97 12.46
C PHE A 248 -18.44 0.96 13.07
N VAL A 249 -18.69 1.86 14.04
CA VAL A 249 -19.94 1.93 14.79
C VAL A 249 -21.02 2.72 14.05
N PHE A 250 -20.68 3.85 13.42
CA PHE A 250 -21.69 4.74 12.81
C PHE A 250 -21.79 4.66 11.28
N ASP A 251 -20.72 4.24 10.61
CA ASP A 251 -20.57 4.26 9.15
C ASP A 251 -19.85 2.98 8.66
N ARG A 252 -20.43 1.81 8.99
CA ARG A 252 -19.83 0.48 8.74
C ARG A 252 -19.46 0.24 7.27
N ASP A 253 -20.20 0.82 6.34
CA ASP A 253 -19.93 0.81 4.90
C ASP A 253 -18.62 1.52 4.51
N CYS A 254 -18.15 2.44 5.35
CA CYS A 254 -16.90 3.17 5.18
C CYS A 254 -15.71 2.49 5.90
N PHE A 255 -15.93 1.34 6.55
CA PHE A 255 -14.92 0.64 7.33
C PHE A 255 -14.45 -0.65 6.64
N PRO A 256 -13.15 -1.01 6.72
CA PRO A 256 -12.63 -2.23 6.09
C PRO A 256 -13.19 -3.52 6.72
N SER A 257 -14.05 -4.25 6.00
CA SER A 257 -14.73 -5.46 6.50
C SER A 257 -13.79 -6.51 7.10
N ALA A 258 -12.65 -6.77 6.46
CA ALA A 258 -11.66 -7.74 6.95
C ALA A 258 -11.12 -7.40 8.35
N LEU A 259 -10.96 -6.11 8.66
CA LEU A 259 -10.56 -5.68 10.00
C LEU A 259 -11.70 -5.84 11.02
N GLY A 260 -12.94 -5.71 10.55
CA GLY A 260 -14.15 -5.86 11.37
C GLY A 260 -14.33 -7.30 11.77
N ASP A 261 -14.34 -8.21 10.80
CA ASP A 261 -14.43 -9.65 11.03
C ASP A 261 -13.30 -10.15 11.93
N PHE A 262 -12.08 -9.63 11.73
CA PHE A 262 -10.95 -9.91 12.59
C PHE A 262 -11.17 -9.46 14.04
N THR A 263 -11.71 -8.25 14.23
CA THR A 263 -11.98 -7.68 15.55
C THR A 263 -13.10 -8.44 16.26
N MET A 264 -14.22 -8.69 15.56
CA MET A 264 -15.38 -9.43 16.07
C MET A 264 -15.01 -10.85 16.50
N LYS A 265 -14.22 -11.57 15.70
CA LYS A 265 -13.76 -12.93 16.03
C LYS A 265 -12.88 -12.99 17.28
N ARG A 266 -12.30 -11.85 17.69
CA ARG A 266 -11.41 -11.71 18.84
C ARG A 266 -12.01 -10.91 19.98
N SER A 267 -13.34 -10.75 19.99
CA SER A 267 -14.09 -10.12 21.07
C SER A 267 -15.15 -11.05 21.65
N PRO A 268 -14.82 -12.32 21.98
CA PRO A 268 -15.83 -13.31 22.39
C PRO A 268 -16.59 -12.90 23.66
N GLU A 269 -15.94 -12.18 24.58
CA GLU A 269 -16.56 -11.73 25.84
C GLU A 269 -17.47 -10.51 25.69
N TYR A 270 -17.22 -9.65 24.71
CA TYR A 270 -17.98 -8.41 24.49
C TYR A 270 -19.05 -8.56 23.41
N ILE A 271 -18.78 -9.36 22.39
CA ILE A 271 -19.65 -9.60 21.24
C ILE A 271 -19.82 -11.10 21.14
N ARG A 272 -20.84 -11.59 21.85
CA ARG A 272 -21.08 -13.00 22.02
C ARG A 272 -21.77 -13.57 20.77
N PRO A 273 -21.27 -14.68 20.22
CA PRO A 273 -22.02 -15.41 19.21
C PRO A 273 -23.27 -16.03 19.85
N ARG A 274 -24.17 -16.51 18.99
CA ARG A 274 -25.35 -17.26 19.41
C ARG A 274 -24.96 -18.43 20.35
N PRO A 275 -25.53 -18.51 21.56
CA PRO A 275 -25.30 -19.64 22.47
C PRO A 275 -25.79 -20.94 21.85
N THR A 276 -25.07 -22.05 22.10
CA THR A 276 -25.46 -23.38 21.63
C THR A 276 -26.75 -23.89 22.27
N SER A 277 -27.07 -23.41 23.48
CA SER A 277 -28.29 -23.74 24.21
C SER A 277 -29.52 -22.93 23.78
N TYR A 278 -29.36 -21.94 22.89
CA TYR A 278 -30.47 -21.10 22.45
C TYR A 278 -31.27 -21.77 21.34
N ASN A 279 -32.59 -21.79 21.45
CA ASN A 279 -33.48 -22.46 20.50
C ASN A 279 -33.18 -21.98 19.05
N PRO A 280 -32.87 -22.88 18.10
CA PRO A 280 -32.51 -22.51 16.73
C PRO A 280 -33.63 -21.80 15.97
N SER A 281 -34.89 -22.04 16.33
CA SER A 281 -36.07 -21.45 15.68
C SER A 281 -36.30 -19.98 16.04
N LEU A 282 -35.70 -19.48 17.11
CA LEU A 282 -35.84 -18.08 17.53
C LEU A 282 -34.80 -17.16 16.84
N PRO A 283 -35.13 -15.90 16.52
CA PRO A 283 -34.13 -14.97 16.02
C PRO A 283 -33.11 -14.62 17.12
N TYR A 284 -31.83 -14.60 16.77
CA TYR A 284 -30.75 -14.14 17.66
C TYR A 284 -29.93 -13.07 16.92
N PRO A 285 -29.58 -11.95 17.57
CA PRO A 285 -28.83 -10.88 16.92
C PRO A 285 -27.47 -11.36 16.40
N GLY A 286 -27.10 -10.90 15.21
CA GLY A 286 -25.75 -11.04 14.69
C GLY A 286 -24.75 -10.19 15.47
N THR A 287 -23.46 -10.47 15.30
CA THR A 287 -22.37 -9.72 15.94
C THR A 287 -22.41 -8.23 15.58
N TYR A 288 -22.78 -7.92 14.35
CA TYR A 288 -22.89 -6.57 13.83
C TYR A 288 -24.15 -5.83 14.32
N ASP A 289 -25.23 -6.55 14.62
CA ASP A 289 -26.46 -5.96 15.18
C ASP A 289 -26.20 -5.40 16.60
N ILE A 290 -25.31 -6.06 17.35
CA ILE A 290 -24.84 -5.57 18.66
C ILE A 290 -24.16 -4.19 18.51
N VAL A 291 -23.37 -3.99 17.46
CA VAL A 291 -22.69 -2.72 17.20
C VAL A 291 -23.69 -1.63 16.76
N ASP A 292 -24.68 -1.99 15.94
CA ASP A 292 -25.73 -1.06 15.52
C ASP A 292 -26.62 -0.65 16.71
N ALA A 293 -26.85 -1.55 17.66
CA ALA A 293 -27.51 -1.25 18.93
C ALA A 293 -26.66 -0.29 19.79
N LEU A 294 -25.34 -0.51 19.90
CA LEU A 294 -24.44 0.42 20.60
C LEU A 294 -24.44 1.83 19.99
N ALA A 295 -24.45 1.92 18.66
CA ALA A 295 -24.58 3.20 17.95
C ALA A 295 -25.89 3.91 18.30
N SER A 296 -26.97 3.14 18.48
CA SER A 296 -28.29 3.64 18.86
C SER A 296 -28.31 4.11 20.31
N LEU A 297 -27.73 3.36 21.25
CA LEU A 297 -27.58 3.76 22.65
C LEU A 297 -26.80 5.08 22.79
N ALA A 298 -25.75 5.25 22.00
CA ALA A 298 -25.00 6.50 21.96
C ALA A 298 -25.86 7.68 21.47
N LYS A 299 -26.66 7.49 20.41
CA LYS A 299 -27.60 8.53 19.92
C LYS A 299 -28.65 8.88 20.99
N PHE A 300 -29.10 7.90 21.78
CA PHE A 300 -30.01 8.11 22.91
C PHE A 300 -29.33 8.56 24.22
N LYS A 301 -28.09 9.07 24.16
CA LYS A 301 -27.36 9.59 25.32
C LYS A 301 -27.27 8.58 26.47
N TRP A 302 -26.87 7.34 26.14
CA TRP A 302 -26.48 6.30 27.08
C TRP A 302 -27.50 6.03 28.21
N PRO A 303 -28.68 5.44 27.90
CA PRO A 303 -29.71 5.17 28.90
C PRO A 303 -29.23 4.27 30.04
N THR A 304 -29.76 4.52 31.23
CA THR A 304 -29.63 3.65 32.40
C THR A 304 -30.34 2.33 32.14
N PHE A 305 -29.79 1.25 32.67
CA PHE A 305 -30.40 -0.07 32.54
C PHE A 305 -31.42 -0.29 33.66
N THR A 306 -32.62 -0.71 33.26
CA THR A 306 -33.64 -1.21 34.18
C THR A 306 -33.80 -2.69 33.90
N SER A 307 -33.57 -3.54 34.90
CA SER A 307 -33.64 -4.99 34.72
C SER A 307 -35.08 -5.45 34.52
N PRO A 308 -35.40 -6.11 33.39
CA PRO A 308 -36.73 -6.69 33.17
C PRO A 308 -37.05 -7.83 34.15
N ILE A 309 -36.02 -8.45 34.73
CA ILE A 309 -36.15 -9.57 35.68
C ILE A 309 -36.67 -9.07 37.03
N LEU A 310 -36.13 -7.94 37.53
CA LEU A 310 -36.55 -7.38 38.82
C LEU A 310 -37.78 -6.47 38.71
N VAL A 311 -37.96 -5.79 37.57
CA VAL A 311 -39.05 -4.81 37.39
C VAL A 311 -39.82 -5.09 36.10
N PRO A 312 -40.60 -6.19 36.03
CA PRO A 312 -41.30 -6.59 34.81
C PRO A 312 -42.37 -5.59 34.37
N SER A 313 -42.93 -4.81 35.30
CA SER A 313 -43.99 -3.82 35.03
C SER A 313 -43.49 -2.37 34.98
N SER A 314 -42.20 -2.16 34.69
CA SER A 314 -41.59 -0.83 34.64
C SER A 314 -42.31 0.10 33.64
N THR A 315 -42.83 1.23 34.12
CA THR A 315 -43.36 2.33 33.28
C THR A 315 -42.27 3.00 32.42
N SER A 316 -40.98 2.82 32.78
CA SER A 316 -39.87 3.28 31.94
C SER A 316 -39.74 2.40 30.70
N LYS A 317 -40.35 2.83 29.60
CA LYS A 317 -40.17 2.17 28.30
C LYS A 317 -38.73 2.40 27.85
N PRO A 318 -37.94 1.34 27.56
CA PRO A 318 -36.62 1.53 26.97
C PRO A 318 -36.78 2.26 25.63
N PRO A 319 -35.78 3.08 25.22
CA PRO A 319 -35.83 3.75 23.93
C PRO A 319 -35.97 2.69 22.83
N SER A 320 -37.06 2.77 22.07
CA SER A 320 -37.38 1.81 21.03
C SER A 320 -36.74 2.24 19.72
N SER A 321 -35.77 1.47 19.25
CA SER A 321 -35.27 1.52 17.87
C SER A 321 -35.20 0.09 17.32
N PRO A 322 -35.28 -0.10 15.99
CA PRO A 322 -35.25 -1.44 15.38
C PRO A 322 -33.99 -2.23 15.78
N SER A 323 -32.85 -1.55 15.87
CA SER A 323 -31.58 -2.10 16.35
C SER A 323 -31.63 -2.55 17.82
N LEU A 324 -32.31 -1.80 18.70
CA LEU A 324 -32.43 -2.14 20.11
C LEU A 324 -33.41 -3.29 20.35
N SER A 325 -34.48 -3.39 19.55
CA SER A 325 -35.38 -4.55 19.60
C SER A 325 -34.67 -5.85 19.24
N LEU A 326 -33.78 -5.84 18.24
CA LEU A 326 -33.03 -7.04 17.82
C LEU A 326 -32.12 -7.61 18.91
N VAL A 327 -31.54 -6.76 19.75
CA VAL A 327 -30.65 -7.18 20.84
C VAL A 327 -31.37 -7.45 22.17
N THR A 328 -32.71 -7.36 22.18
CA THR A 328 -33.52 -7.64 23.37
C THR A 328 -33.22 -8.99 24.02
N PRO A 329 -33.01 -10.11 23.28
CA PRO A 329 -32.66 -11.40 23.89
C PRO A 329 -31.39 -11.35 24.76
N ILE A 330 -30.46 -10.44 24.47
CA ILE A 330 -29.22 -10.25 25.22
C ILE A 330 -29.48 -9.40 26.45
N THR A 331 -30.18 -8.26 26.30
CA THR A 331 -30.40 -7.32 27.40
C THR A 331 -31.47 -7.79 28.38
N SER A 332 -32.45 -8.60 27.95
CA SER A 332 -33.49 -9.15 28.83
C SER A 332 -32.95 -10.19 29.80
N SER A 333 -31.90 -10.91 29.39
CA SER A 333 -31.19 -11.89 30.22
C SER A 333 -30.04 -11.27 31.03
N ALA A 334 -29.90 -9.94 31.03
CA ALA A 334 -28.82 -9.27 31.73
C ALA A 334 -29.00 -9.27 33.25
N HIS A 335 -27.88 -9.44 33.94
CA HIS A 335 -27.79 -9.53 35.38
C HIS A 335 -28.36 -8.26 36.03
N PRO A 336 -29.22 -8.37 37.05
CA PRO A 336 -29.95 -7.23 37.62
C PRO A 336 -29.07 -6.13 38.23
N LEU A 337 -27.89 -6.49 38.72
CA LEU A 337 -26.90 -5.54 39.26
C LEU A 337 -26.20 -4.67 38.19
N THR A 338 -26.47 -4.87 36.90
CA THR A 338 -25.91 -4.01 35.85
C THR A 338 -26.56 -2.63 35.87
N LYS A 339 -25.76 -1.56 35.80
CA LYS A 339 -26.26 -0.17 35.90
C LYS A 339 -26.53 0.49 34.54
N TYR A 340 -25.76 0.13 33.53
CA TYR A 340 -25.78 0.77 32.21
C TYR A 340 -26.24 -0.20 31.13
N THR A 341 -27.05 0.30 30.18
CA THR A 341 -27.58 -0.50 29.07
C THR A 341 -26.48 -1.06 28.17
N SER A 342 -25.39 -0.32 28.00
CA SER A 342 -24.21 -0.79 27.27
C SER A 342 -23.56 -2.00 27.94
N CYS A 343 -23.52 -2.05 29.27
CA CYS A 343 -22.95 -3.14 30.05
C CYS A 343 -23.86 -4.36 29.97
N ALA A 344 -25.17 -4.15 30.09
CA ALA A 344 -26.19 -5.18 29.87
C ALA A 344 -26.12 -5.77 28.44
N LEU A 345 -25.73 -4.97 27.45
CA LEU A 345 -25.56 -5.45 26.08
C LEU A 345 -24.23 -6.18 25.85
N LEU A 346 -23.13 -5.61 26.34
CA LEU A 346 -21.78 -6.12 26.08
C LEU A 346 -21.43 -7.34 26.95
N HIS A 347 -21.87 -7.37 28.20
CA HIS A 347 -21.52 -8.44 29.15
C HIS A 347 -22.68 -8.73 30.12
N PRO A 348 -23.86 -9.12 29.62
CA PRO A 348 -25.07 -9.31 30.44
C PRO A 348 -24.88 -10.29 31.61
N SER A 349 -24.02 -11.29 31.49
CA SER A 349 -23.85 -12.32 32.53
C SER A 349 -23.02 -11.86 33.73
N ASP A 350 -22.16 -10.84 33.56
CA ASP A 350 -21.28 -10.35 34.62
C ASP A 350 -21.59 -8.88 34.92
N PRO A 351 -21.91 -8.51 36.18
CA PRO A 351 -22.15 -7.10 36.51
C PRO A 351 -20.86 -6.26 36.59
N SER A 352 -19.69 -6.91 36.73
CA SER A 352 -18.39 -6.23 36.86
C SER A 352 -17.66 -6.11 35.53
N CYS A 353 -17.50 -4.86 35.05
CA CYS A 353 -16.76 -4.55 33.83
C CYS A 353 -15.30 -4.99 33.90
N ALA A 354 -14.66 -4.85 35.07
CA ALA A 354 -13.25 -5.24 35.26
C ALA A 354 -13.06 -6.75 35.16
N ARG A 355 -13.99 -7.54 35.72
CA ARG A 355 -13.96 -9.01 35.61
C ARG A 355 -14.11 -9.44 34.17
N THR A 356 -15.05 -8.87 33.41
CA THR A 356 -15.21 -9.15 31.98
C THR A 356 -13.95 -8.79 31.20
N HIS A 357 -13.33 -7.64 31.49
CA HIS A 357 -12.09 -7.25 30.83
C HIS A 357 -10.94 -8.24 31.10
N LEU A 358 -10.82 -8.75 32.33
CA LEU A 358 -9.84 -9.79 32.66
C LEU A 358 -10.12 -11.11 31.93
N LYS A 359 -11.38 -11.57 31.93
CA LYS A 359 -11.79 -12.77 31.16
C LYS A 359 -11.46 -12.62 29.67
N TYR A 360 -11.71 -11.43 29.12
CA TYR A 360 -11.39 -11.10 27.73
C TYR A 360 -9.90 -11.32 27.44
N TRP A 361 -9.02 -10.81 28.30
CA TRP A 361 -7.57 -10.98 28.15
C TRP A 361 -7.18 -12.45 28.19
N LEU A 362 -7.68 -13.20 29.17
CA LEU A 362 -7.36 -14.62 29.36
C LEU A 362 -7.76 -15.48 28.15
N GLN A 363 -8.88 -15.17 27.48
CA GLN A 363 -9.34 -15.94 26.32
C GLN A 363 -8.76 -15.43 24.99
N SER A 364 -8.68 -14.11 24.80
CA SER A 364 -8.35 -13.51 23.52
C SER A 364 -6.84 -13.46 23.26
N PHE A 365 -6.03 -13.35 24.32
CA PHE A 365 -4.57 -13.29 24.19
C PHE A 365 -3.97 -14.58 23.61
N PRO A 366 -4.25 -15.80 24.13
CA PRO A 366 -3.67 -17.02 23.57
C PRO A 366 -4.09 -17.26 22.11
N SER A 367 -5.36 -16.97 21.78
CA SER A 367 -5.87 -17.07 20.41
C SER A 367 -5.14 -16.10 19.46
N THR A 368 -4.94 -14.87 19.90
CA THR A 368 -4.20 -13.86 19.14
C THR A 368 -2.73 -14.25 18.96
N LEU A 369 -2.10 -14.74 20.03
CA LEU A 369 -0.72 -15.21 20.02
C LEU A 369 -0.51 -16.32 18.99
N ARG A 370 -1.34 -17.37 19.01
CA ARG A 370 -1.27 -18.49 18.05
C ARG A 370 -1.35 -18.01 16.60
N PHE A 371 -2.28 -17.09 16.32
CA PHE A 371 -2.44 -16.54 14.97
C PHE A 371 -1.22 -15.74 14.50
N ILE A 372 -0.70 -14.86 15.35
CA ILE A 372 0.48 -14.04 15.00
C ILE A 372 1.71 -14.93 14.85
N THR A 373 1.88 -15.93 15.72
CA THR A 373 2.94 -16.93 15.60
C THR A 373 2.91 -17.63 14.25
N LEU A 374 1.74 -18.08 13.78
CA LEU A 374 1.61 -18.76 12.48
C LEU A 374 2.04 -17.86 11.31
N ILE A 375 1.60 -16.60 11.29
CA ILE A 375 1.94 -15.68 10.21
C ILE A 375 3.43 -15.36 10.20
N TYR A 376 3.98 -15.04 11.37
CA TYR A 376 5.39 -14.64 11.46
C TYR A 376 6.35 -15.81 11.34
N SER A 377 5.98 -17.02 11.74
CA SER A 377 6.77 -18.22 11.48
C SER A 377 6.81 -18.55 9.98
N ALA A 378 5.69 -18.36 9.26
CA ALA A 378 5.66 -18.52 7.81
C ALA A 378 6.59 -17.52 7.10
N PHE A 379 6.60 -16.26 7.52
CA PHE A 379 7.56 -15.28 6.97
C PHE A 379 9.00 -15.55 7.40
N ALA A 380 9.22 -16.08 8.60
CA ALA A 380 10.55 -16.44 9.09
C ALA A 380 11.22 -17.50 8.19
N LEU A 381 10.46 -18.44 7.62
CA LEU A 381 10.94 -19.45 6.67
C LEU A 381 11.60 -18.82 5.42
N VAL A 382 11.10 -17.69 4.95
CA VAL A 382 11.69 -16.97 3.80
C VAL A 382 13.10 -16.44 4.14
N SER A 383 13.36 -16.19 5.42
CA SER A 383 14.66 -15.74 5.92
C SER A 383 15.49 -16.84 6.60
N PHE A 384 15.24 -18.11 6.27
CA PHE A 384 15.87 -19.26 6.93
C PHE A 384 17.41 -19.20 6.97
N ARG A 385 18.05 -18.66 5.93
CA ARG A 385 19.52 -18.46 5.93
C ARG A 385 20.02 -17.61 7.09
N ARG A 386 19.26 -16.59 7.50
CA ARG A 386 19.58 -15.75 8.67
C ARG A 386 19.31 -16.47 9.98
N ALA A 387 18.29 -17.33 10.00
CA ALA A 387 17.99 -18.17 11.17
C ALA A 387 19.10 -19.21 11.41
N LEU A 388 19.72 -19.74 10.36
CA LEU A 388 20.86 -20.65 10.47
C LEU A 388 22.13 -19.96 10.98
N ALA A 389 22.35 -18.69 10.62
CA ALA A 389 23.56 -17.96 11.03
C ALA A 389 23.60 -17.66 12.54
N ASP A 390 22.47 -17.27 13.13
CA ASP A 390 22.37 -16.89 14.55
C ASP A 390 20.99 -17.33 15.11
N PRO A 391 20.79 -18.63 15.42
CA PRO A 391 19.47 -19.17 15.75
C PRO A 391 18.88 -18.58 17.04
N SER A 392 19.68 -18.43 18.10
CA SER A 392 19.22 -17.91 19.39
C SER A 392 18.75 -16.46 19.32
N LYS A 393 19.51 -15.59 18.65
CA LYS A 393 19.15 -14.17 18.46
C LYS A 393 17.94 -14.05 17.54
N PHE A 394 17.85 -14.89 16.51
CA PHE A 394 16.72 -14.88 15.58
C PHE A 394 15.41 -15.27 16.29
N THR A 395 15.41 -16.37 17.03
CA THR A 395 14.23 -16.84 17.77
C THR A 395 13.83 -15.87 18.87
N ALA A 396 14.78 -15.32 19.63
CA ALA A 396 14.50 -14.32 20.66
C ALA A 396 13.84 -13.06 20.07
N LYS A 397 14.39 -12.51 18.98
CA LYS A 397 13.81 -11.33 18.29
C LYS A 397 12.44 -11.63 17.70
N LEU A 398 12.25 -12.82 17.13
CA LEU A 398 10.98 -13.26 16.57
C LEU A 398 9.92 -13.40 17.66
N ALA A 399 10.25 -14.07 18.77
CA ALA A 399 9.37 -14.25 19.93
C ALA A 399 9.01 -12.90 20.57
N GLU A 400 10.00 -12.03 20.79
CA GLU A 400 9.79 -10.66 21.30
C GLU A 400 8.82 -9.88 20.41
N ARG A 401 8.98 -9.96 19.09
CA ARG A 401 8.10 -9.31 18.11
C ARG A 401 6.69 -9.88 18.15
N ILE A 402 6.54 -11.21 18.15
CA ILE A 402 5.26 -11.91 18.23
C ILE A 402 4.52 -11.53 19.51
N LEU A 403 5.20 -11.56 20.67
CA LEU A 403 4.62 -11.22 21.95
C LEU A 403 4.16 -9.77 21.99
N ARG A 404 5.02 -8.82 21.59
CA ARG A 404 4.65 -7.39 21.53
C ARG A 404 3.45 -7.13 20.64
N LEU A 405 3.41 -7.75 19.46
CA LEU A 405 2.30 -7.55 18.53
C LEU A 405 1.01 -8.21 19.06
N SER A 406 1.11 -9.35 19.74
CA SER A 406 -0.04 -10.03 20.35
C SER A 406 -0.62 -9.23 21.51
N VAL A 407 0.24 -8.67 22.37
CA VAL A 407 -0.15 -7.74 23.43
C VAL A 407 -0.78 -6.48 22.84
N PHE A 408 -0.17 -5.88 21.81
CA PHE A 408 -0.71 -4.71 21.13
C PHE A 408 -2.13 -4.96 20.59
N ILE A 409 -2.33 -6.03 19.81
CA ILE A 409 -3.63 -6.32 19.18
C ILE A 409 -4.69 -6.63 20.25
N THR A 410 -4.37 -7.49 21.21
CA THR A 410 -5.31 -7.88 22.27
C THR A 410 -5.66 -6.68 23.14
N GLY A 411 -4.66 -5.89 23.55
CA GLY A 411 -4.87 -4.69 24.35
C GLY A 411 -5.65 -3.61 23.60
N ALA A 412 -5.39 -3.42 22.31
CA ALA A 412 -6.12 -2.45 21.49
C ALA A 412 -7.61 -2.80 21.39
N ILE A 413 -7.95 -4.05 21.07
CA ILE A 413 -9.35 -4.50 20.97
C ILE A 413 -10.03 -4.50 22.34
N GLY A 414 -9.38 -5.06 23.36
CA GLY A 414 -9.94 -5.11 24.72
C GLY A 414 -10.18 -3.74 25.31
N THR A 415 -9.26 -2.80 25.09
CA THR A 415 -9.40 -1.42 25.59
C THR A 415 -10.44 -0.66 24.77
N ALA A 416 -10.54 -0.87 23.46
CA ALA A 416 -11.59 -0.28 22.64
C ALA A 416 -12.99 -0.65 23.16
N TRP A 417 -13.25 -1.92 23.48
CA TRP A 417 -14.54 -2.35 24.04
C TRP A 417 -14.70 -1.97 25.52
N GLY A 418 -13.71 -2.26 26.35
CA GLY A 418 -13.77 -2.01 27.79
C GLY A 418 -13.88 -0.53 28.16
N SER A 419 -13.29 0.36 27.36
CA SER A 419 -13.40 1.81 27.58
C SER A 419 -14.80 2.36 27.36
N ILE A 420 -15.66 1.70 26.57
CA ILE A 420 -17.08 2.10 26.43
C ILE A 420 -17.76 2.02 27.80
N CYS A 421 -17.54 0.91 28.53
CA CYS A 421 -18.05 0.75 29.89
C CYS A 421 -17.41 1.77 30.84
N LEU A 422 -16.09 1.98 30.75
CA LEU A 422 -15.39 2.98 31.56
C LEU A 422 -15.98 4.38 31.37
N PHE A 423 -16.23 4.80 30.13
CA PHE A 423 -16.80 6.11 29.84
C PHE A 423 -18.22 6.25 30.34
N ASN A 424 -19.02 5.18 30.39
CA ASN A 424 -20.35 5.24 30.99
C ASN A 424 -20.30 5.38 32.51
N HIS A 425 -19.23 4.90 33.16
CA HIS A 425 -19.00 5.13 34.59
C HIS A 425 -18.41 6.51 34.90
N VAL A 426 -17.52 7.03 34.05
CA VAL A 426 -16.74 8.26 34.33
C VAL A 426 -17.38 9.52 33.75
N LEU A 427 -17.99 9.44 32.57
CA LEU A 427 -18.48 10.61 31.83
C LEU A 427 -20.01 10.74 31.95
N PRO A 428 -20.54 11.95 32.24
CA PRO A 428 -21.98 12.21 32.25
C PRO A 428 -22.65 11.81 30.93
N ARG A 429 -23.85 11.24 30.97
CA ARG A 429 -24.58 10.68 29.80
C ARG A 429 -24.65 11.59 28.57
N THR A 430 -24.70 12.91 28.77
CA THR A 430 -24.79 13.94 27.74
C THR A 430 -23.44 14.35 27.15
N PHE A 431 -22.33 14.03 27.83
CA PHE A 431 -20.99 14.42 27.41
C PHE A 431 -20.47 13.46 26.33
N LEU A 432 -20.17 14.01 25.16
CA LEU A 432 -19.58 13.31 24.00
C LEU A 432 -20.28 11.98 23.66
N PRO A 433 -21.62 11.95 23.50
CA PRO A 433 -22.38 10.70 23.47
C PRO A 433 -21.92 9.77 22.34
N THR A 434 -21.72 10.31 21.13
CA THR A 434 -21.20 9.55 19.97
C THR A 434 -19.68 9.50 19.93
N GLN A 435 -19.00 10.55 20.40
CA GLN A 435 -17.54 10.67 20.31
C GLN A 435 -16.78 9.78 21.31
N ARG A 436 -17.48 9.16 22.28
CA ARG A 436 -16.89 8.11 23.13
C ARG A 436 -16.23 6.99 22.33
N PHE A 437 -16.80 6.59 21.20
CA PHE A 437 -16.18 5.56 20.36
C PHE A 437 -14.86 6.02 19.72
N PHE A 438 -14.75 7.31 19.38
CA PHE A 438 -13.48 7.87 18.91
C PHE A 438 -12.43 7.83 20.03
N LEU A 439 -12.78 8.26 21.24
CA LEU A 439 -11.89 8.20 22.40
C LEU A 439 -11.52 6.75 22.77
N SER A 440 -12.47 5.82 22.66
CA SER A 440 -12.26 4.39 22.91
C SER A 440 -11.24 3.81 21.94
N GLY A 441 -11.37 4.16 20.65
CA GLY A 441 -10.40 3.75 19.64
C GLY A 441 -9.04 4.41 19.86
N MET A 442 -8.98 5.67 20.33
CA MET A 442 -7.71 6.32 20.70
C MET A 442 -6.99 5.61 21.85
N LEU A 443 -7.72 5.24 22.90
CA LEU A 443 -7.17 4.46 24.01
C LEU A 443 -6.69 3.08 23.53
N GLY A 444 -7.47 2.41 22.68
CA GLY A 444 -7.05 1.17 22.02
C GLY A 444 -5.78 1.34 21.18
N GLY A 445 -5.71 2.38 20.35
CA GLY A 445 -4.56 2.69 19.52
C GLY A 445 -3.29 3.04 20.31
N SER A 446 -3.41 3.48 21.56
CA SER A 446 -2.28 3.80 22.43
C SER A 446 -1.43 2.57 22.79
N TRP A 447 -2.01 1.37 22.73
CA TRP A 447 -1.26 0.12 22.88
C TRP A 447 -0.16 -0.08 21.83
N ALA A 448 -0.19 0.69 20.72
CA ALA A 448 0.88 0.70 19.73
C ALA A 448 2.24 1.06 20.33
N TYR A 449 2.27 1.73 21.48
CA TYR A 449 3.49 1.99 22.23
C TYR A 449 4.26 0.70 22.56
N VAL A 450 3.57 -0.40 22.89
CA VAL A 450 4.19 -1.71 23.19
C VAL A 450 4.94 -2.25 21.97
N ALA A 451 4.38 -2.05 20.79
CA ALA A 451 4.93 -2.50 19.52
C ALA A 451 5.70 -1.38 18.77
N ARG A 452 6.13 -0.31 19.46
CA ARG A 452 6.73 0.88 18.81
C ARG A 452 8.00 0.60 18.00
N ARG A 453 8.71 -0.49 18.30
CA ARG A 453 9.97 -0.89 17.63
C ARG A 453 9.66 -1.89 16.50
N GLY A 454 10.07 -1.57 15.28
CA GLY A 454 10.01 -2.49 14.13
C GLY A 454 8.66 -2.59 13.41
N GLU A 455 7.58 -1.98 13.93
CA GLU A 455 6.22 -2.10 13.38
C GLU A 455 5.74 -0.90 12.55
N ARG A 456 6.64 0.00 12.17
CA ARG A 456 6.31 1.20 11.36
C ARG A 456 5.52 0.85 10.09
N GLY A 457 5.83 -0.27 9.43
CA GLY A 457 5.10 -0.73 8.25
C GLY A 457 3.61 -1.00 8.54
N ASN A 458 3.31 -1.65 9.66
CA ASN A 458 1.95 -1.95 10.10
C ASN A 458 1.20 -0.68 10.52
N PHE A 459 1.88 0.26 11.17
CA PHE A 459 1.30 1.56 11.52
C PHE A 459 0.94 2.38 10.28
N LEU A 460 1.82 2.44 9.28
CA LEU A 460 1.52 3.13 8.02
C LEU A 460 0.42 2.43 7.23
N TYR A 461 0.32 1.10 7.29
CA TYR A 461 -0.80 0.37 6.71
C TYR A 461 -2.13 0.76 7.38
N CYS A 462 -2.18 0.78 8.72
CA CYS A 462 -3.36 1.20 9.45
C CYS A 462 -3.74 2.68 9.16
N LEU A 463 -2.75 3.57 9.04
CA LEU A 463 -2.97 4.96 8.62
C LEU A 463 -3.67 5.03 7.26
N ARG A 464 -3.25 4.23 6.27
CA ARG A 464 -3.90 4.21 4.95
C ARG A 464 -5.36 3.75 5.02
N LEU A 465 -5.65 2.73 5.84
CA LEU A 465 -7.02 2.28 6.07
C LEU A 465 -7.86 3.37 6.73
N SER A 466 -7.29 4.07 7.71
CA SER A 466 -7.96 5.20 8.38
C SER A 466 -8.23 6.34 7.40
N LEU A 467 -7.25 6.73 6.56
CA LEU A 467 -7.42 7.77 5.54
C LEU A 467 -8.50 7.42 4.51
N ASP A 468 -8.52 6.17 4.03
CA ASP A 468 -9.59 5.69 3.13
C ASP A 468 -10.96 5.75 3.81
N SER A 469 -11.03 5.34 5.08
CA SER A 469 -12.26 5.39 5.87
C SER A 469 -12.74 6.83 6.09
N VAL A 470 -11.86 7.75 6.50
CA VAL A 470 -12.14 9.19 6.61
C VAL A 470 -12.71 9.72 5.31
N TRP A 471 -12.03 9.47 4.19
CA TRP A 471 -12.46 9.93 2.87
C TRP A 471 -13.88 9.49 2.53
N LYS A 472 -14.20 8.21 2.77
CA LYS A 472 -15.54 7.64 2.54
C LYS A 472 -16.59 8.24 3.47
N VAL A 473 -16.29 8.35 4.78
CA VAL A 473 -17.19 8.97 5.77
C VAL A 473 -17.48 10.42 5.40
N GLY A 474 -16.47 11.21 5.05
CA GLY A 474 -16.68 12.62 4.70
C GLY A 474 -17.48 12.81 3.41
N LYS A 475 -17.38 11.89 2.43
CA LYS A 475 -18.28 11.90 1.27
C LYS A 475 -19.72 11.56 1.67
N LYS A 476 -19.91 10.55 2.51
CA LYS A 476 -21.24 10.11 2.97
C LYS A 476 -21.94 11.17 3.83
N ARG A 477 -21.19 11.83 4.71
CA ARG A 477 -21.69 12.90 5.60
C ARG A 477 -21.69 14.28 4.95
N GLY A 478 -21.26 14.41 3.70
CA GLY A 478 -21.26 15.68 2.96
C GLY A 478 -20.20 16.70 3.41
N TRP A 479 -19.15 16.30 4.13
CA TRP A 479 -18.05 17.18 4.55
C TRP A 479 -17.25 17.73 3.35
N TRP A 480 -17.13 16.93 2.30
CA TRP A 480 -16.51 17.33 1.05
C TRP A 480 -17.24 16.73 -0.14
N ARG A 481 -17.28 17.51 -1.23
CA ARG A 481 -17.75 17.03 -2.54
C ARG A 481 -16.58 16.32 -3.23
N GLY A 482 -16.82 15.11 -3.74
CA GLY A 482 -15.81 14.37 -4.48
C GLY A 482 -15.46 15.11 -5.77
N VAL A 483 -14.17 15.38 -6.00
CA VAL A 483 -13.68 15.94 -7.26
C VAL A 483 -13.48 14.81 -8.26
N ALA A 484 -14.05 14.95 -9.46
CA ALA A 484 -13.84 14.00 -10.54
C ALA A 484 -12.33 13.91 -10.87
N GLY A 485 -11.75 12.71 -10.75
CA GLY A 485 -10.31 12.52 -10.94
C GLY A 485 -9.41 13.09 -9.84
N GLY A 486 -9.97 13.47 -8.68
CA GLY A 486 -9.19 14.00 -7.55
C GLY A 486 -8.12 13.02 -7.04
N ASP A 487 -8.33 11.72 -7.18
CA ASP A 487 -7.34 10.68 -6.87
C ASP A 487 -6.13 10.71 -7.82
N VAL A 488 -6.32 11.06 -9.09
CA VAL A 488 -5.24 11.23 -10.07
C VAL A 488 -4.41 12.48 -9.74
N LEU A 489 -5.07 13.59 -9.40
CA LEU A 489 -4.39 14.82 -8.98
C LEU A 489 -3.60 14.59 -7.68
N LEU A 490 -4.21 13.92 -6.70
CA LEU A 490 -3.55 13.56 -5.45
C LEU A 490 -2.34 12.66 -5.67
N PHE A 491 -2.46 11.66 -6.54
CA PHE A 491 -1.34 10.79 -6.93
C PHE A 491 -0.21 11.59 -7.58
N THR A 492 -0.56 12.49 -8.51
CA THR A 492 0.40 13.34 -9.23
C THR A 492 1.15 14.27 -8.27
N ALA A 493 0.43 14.91 -7.35
CA ALA A 493 1.01 15.74 -6.29
C ALA A 493 1.91 14.93 -5.36
N ALA A 494 1.49 13.73 -4.94
CA ALA A 494 2.30 12.85 -4.11
C ALA A 494 3.57 12.35 -4.83
N LEU A 495 3.48 12.09 -6.14
CA LEU A 495 4.62 11.74 -6.97
C LEU A 495 5.59 12.93 -7.11
N MET A 496 5.07 14.15 -7.24
CA MET A 496 5.84 15.39 -7.27
C MET A 496 6.64 15.58 -5.98
N VAL A 497 5.98 15.45 -4.82
CA VAL A 497 6.64 15.55 -3.51
C VAL A 497 7.70 14.47 -3.35
N THR A 498 7.38 13.22 -3.74
CA THR A 498 8.35 12.10 -3.69
C THR A 498 9.57 12.38 -4.57
N GLY A 499 9.35 12.87 -5.80
CA GLY A 499 10.41 13.22 -6.72
C GLY A 499 11.29 14.36 -6.20
N ALA A 500 10.67 15.39 -5.61
CA ALA A 500 11.38 16.52 -5.02
C ALA A 500 12.24 16.11 -3.81
N VAL A 501 11.71 15.24 -2.94
CA VAL A 501 12.48 14.69 -1.81
C VAL A 501 13.65 13.85 -2.32
N PHE A 502 13.41 12.98 -3.31
CA PHE A 502 14.46 12.13 -3.88
C PHE A 502 15.55 12.93 -4.59
N GLU A 503 15.21 14.04 -5.25
CA GLU A 503 16.19 14.96 -5.86
C GLU A 503 17.07 15.64 -4.83
N ARG A 504 16.47 16.09 -3.72
CA ARG A 504 17.21 16.85 -2.70
C ARG A 504 17.99 15.94 -1.75
N ARG A 505 17.44 14.78 -1.39
CA ARG A 505 18.00 13.84 -0.40
C ARG A 505 17.55 12.41 -0.69
N ARG A 506 18.42 11.64 -1.35
CA ARG A 506 18.14 10.22 -1.68
C ARG A 506 18.02 9.35 -0.43
N THR A 507 18.74 9.68 0.65
CA THR A 507 18.74 8.97 1.94
C THR A 507 17.40 9.03 2.69
N ALA A 508 16.64 10.11 2.55
CA ALA A 508 15.33 10.29 3.17
C ALA A 508 14.29 9.26 2.67
N VAL A 509 14.49 8.74 1.45
CA VAL A 509 13.67 7.67 0.88
C VAL A 509 14.08 6.33 1.50
N ARG A 510 13.24 5.84 2.41
CA ARG A 510 13.46 4.57 3.12
C ARG A 510 13.15 3.36 2.24
N GLY A 511 14.11 2.44 2.17
CA GLY A 511 14.00 1.13 1.53
C GLY A 511 14.84 1.08 0.24
N PRO A 512 15.83 0.17 0.15
CA PRO A 512 16.74 0.13 -1.00
C PRO A 512 16.01 -0.17 -2.30
N VAL A 513 14.98 -1.03 -2.27
CA VAL A 513 14.16 -1.35 -3.44
C VAL A 513 13.41 -0.13 -3.95
N VAL A 514 12.91 0.73 -3.05
CA VAL A 514 12.17 1.92 -3.43
C VAL A 514 13.11 2.97 -4.04
N ARG A 515 14.29 3.19 -3.45
CA ARG A 515 15.31 4.07 -4.03
C ARG A 515 15.77 3.61 -5.41
N LYS A 516 16.11 2.33 -5.55
CA LYS A 516 16.46 1.70 -6.83
C LYS A 516 15.33 1.84 -7.85
N GLY A 517 14.08 1.66 -7.41
CA GLY A 517 12.90 1.84 -8.25
C GLY A 517 12.72 3.27 -8.76
N LEU A 518 12.92 4.28 -7.90
CA LEU A 518 12.87 5.70 -8.28
C LEU A 518 14.01 6.09 -9.25
N GLY A 519 15.25 5.65 -8.98
CA GLY A 519 16.37 5.85 -9.89
C GLY A 519 16.13 5.16 -11.25
N TRP A 520 15.62 3.92 -11.22
CA TRP A 520 15.23 3.21 -12.44
C TRP A 520 14.09 3.90 -13.19
N ALA A 521 13.12 4.49 -12.49
CA ALA A 521 12.04 5.24 -13.12
C ALA A 521 12.56 6.47 -13.88
N ARG A 522 13.68 7.08 -13.43
CA ARG A 522 14.39 8.17 -14.13
C ARG A 522 15.32 7.71 -15.26
N GLY A 523 15.62 6.41 -15.31
CA GLY A 523 16.54 5.82 -16.29
C GLY A 523 18.00 5.75 -15.82
N GLU A 524 18.26 5.91 -14.52
CA GLU A 524 19.60 5.79 -13.91
C GLU A 524 20.06 4.32 -13.74
N GLY A 525 19.19 3.36 -14.08
CA GLY A 525 19.42 1.93 -13.88
C GLY A 525 19.01 1.44 -12.49
N TRP A 526 19.24 0.15 -12.20
CA TRP A 526 18.88 -0.47 -10.92
C TRP A 526 20.03 -0.37 -9.91
N ARG A 527 20.37 0.85 -9.52
CA ARG A 527 21.46 1.17 -8.57
C ARG A 527 20.94 1.99 -7.41
N ASP A 528 21.57 1.85 -6.24
CA ASP A 528 21.21 2.63 -5.05
C ASP A 528 22.15 3.82 -4.92
N GLY A 529 21.78 4.93 -5.57
CA GLY A 529 22.63 6.12 -5.59
C GLY A 529 22.91 6.73 -4.21
N ALA A 530 22.09 6.42 -3.18
CA ALA A 530 22.35 6.88 -1.81
C ALA A 530 23.48 6.12 -1.11
N VAL A 531 23.81 4.91 -1.56
CA VAL A 531 24.96 4.15 -1.05
C VAL A 531 26.22 4.63 -1.75
N GLU A 532 26.16 4.83 -3.07
CA GLU A 532 27.27 5.39 -3.86
C GLU A 532 27.65 6.83 -3.44
N GLU A 533 26.71 7.64 -2.96
CA GLU A 533 27.01 8.96 -2.40
C GLU A 533 27.76 8.87 -1.07
N ARG A 534 27.38 7.94 -0.19
CA ARG A 534 28.09 7.73 1.10
C ARG A 534 29.48 7.15 0.92
N GLU A 535 29.63 6.17 0.02
CA GLU A 535 30.93 5.56 -0.32
C GLU A 535 31.90 6.54 -1.02
N LYS A 536 31.43 7.70 -1.47
CA LYS A 536 32.27 8.78 -2.03
C LYS A 536 32.61 9.87 -1.03
N GLU A 537 31.85 9.97 0.06
CA GLU A 537 32.07 10.91 1.16
C GLU A 537 32.93 10.31 2.28
N GLU A 538 33.00 8.98 2.36
CA GLU A 538 34.00 8.18 3.09
C GLU A 538 35.27 8.00 2.24
#